data_AF-X1F1M4-F1
#
_entry.id   AF-X1F1M4-F1
#
_cell.length_a   1.000
_cell.length_b   1.000
_cell.length_c   1.000
_cell.angle_alpha   90.00
_cell.angle_beta   90.00
_cell.angle_gamma   90.00
#
_symmetry.space_group_name_H-M   'P 1'
#
loop_
_entity.id
_entity.type
_entity.pdbx_description
1 polymer ?
#
loop_
_entity_poly.entity_id
_entity_poly.type
_entity_poly.pdbx_seq_one_letter_code
_entity_poly.pdbx_strand_id
1 'polypeptide(L)'
;MQSKNKLDEYNFNQNEGETEKVKQYQYEVIVVGAGHAGCEAALAAARMGAKTLLITSNIDNVALMPCNPSIGGPGKGHVAREIDALGGEMAKNTDRATIHIRMLNTSKGPAMWALRAQIDKRLYTQEMIHVLQIQEN
;
A
#
# COMPACT_ATOMS: atom_id res chain seq x y z
N MET A 1 -39.73 -21.68 -12.61
CA MET A 1 -38.35 -21.44 -12.13
C MET A 1 -37.73 -20.43 -13.08
N GLN A 2 -37.84 -19.11 -12.88
CA GLN A 2 -37.09 -18.28 -11.90
C GLN A 2 -35.65 -18.83 -11.76
N SER A 3 -34.58 -18.16 -12.22
CA SER A 3 -34.22 -16.78 -11.93
C SER A 3 -33.53 -16.06 -13.10
N LYS A 4 -34.11 -14.94 -13.53
CA LYS A 4 -33.37 -13.87 -14.22
C LYS A 4 -32.50 -13.18 -13.15
N ASN A 5 -31.18 -13.22 -13.29
CA ASN A 5 -30.30 -12.31 -12.52
C ASN A 5 -30.47 -10.89 -13.10
N LYS A 6 -31.44 -10.17 -12.52
CA LYS A 6 -31.47 -8.71 -12.47
C LYS A 6 -30.26 -8.26 -11.65
N LEU A 7 -29.40 -7.43 -12.23
CA LEU A 7 -28.68 -6.34 -11.57
C LEU A 7 -27.80 -5.51 -12.54
N ASP A 8 -27.87 -5.77 -13.85
CA ASP A 8 -27.48 -4.79 -14.87
C ASP A 8 -28.71 -3.95 -15.23
N GLU A 9 -28.80 -2.76 -14.63
CA GLU A 9 -29.48 -1.55 -15.12
C GLU A 9 -29.85 -0.67 -13.92
N TYR A 10 -28.97 0.26 -13.57
CA TYR A 10 -29.36 1.48 -12.85
C TYR A 10 -29.22 2.64 -13.84
N ASN A 11 -30.20 2.75 -14.74
CA ASN A 11 -30.37 3.88 -15.64
C ASN A 11 -30.97 5.05 -14.84
N PHE A 12 -30.13 6.03 -14.49
CA PHE A 12 -30.60 7.33 -13.98
C PHE A 12 -30.84 8.25 -15.19
N ASN A 13 -32.06 8.76 -15.32
CA ASN A 13 -32.60 9.41 -16.50
C ASN A 13 -31.91 10.74 -16.91
N GLN A 14 -31.70 10.85 -18.22
CA GLN A 14 -31.96 11.97 -19.14
C GLN A 14 -31.89 13.41 -18.62
N ASN A 15 -30.85 14.14 -19.06
CA ASN A 15 -30.96 15.52 -19.54
C ASN A 15 -30.08 15.64 -20.80
N GLU A 16 -30.66 16.14 -21.89
CA GLU A 16 -30.01 16.32 -23.19
C GLU A 16 -29.07 17.53 -23.17
N GLY A 17 -27.80 17.27 -23.48
CA GLY A 17 -26.73 18.24 -23.68
C GLY A 17 -25.45 17.44 -23.85
N GLU A 18 -24.88 17.44 -25.06
CA GLU A 18 -23.66 16.74 -25.50
C GLU A 18 -23.10 15.72 -24.51
N THR A 19 -23.51 14.45 -24.64
CA THR A 19 -23.03 13.36 -23.79
C THR A 19 -21.54 13.16 -24.04
N GLU A 20 -20.71 13.80 -23.21
CA GLU A 20 -19.32 13.41 -23.04
C GLU A 20 -19.30 11.89 -22.81
N LYS A 21 -18.67 11.16 -23.74
CA LYS A 21 -18.51 9.71 -23.59
C LYS A 21 -17.76 9.44 -22.30
N VAL A 22 -18.46 9.02 -21.25
CA VAL A 22 -17.86 8.64 -19.98
C VAL A 22 -16.92 7.46 -20.26
N LYS A 23 -15.62 7.69 -20.11
CA LYS A 23 -14.62 6.64 -20.28
C LYS A 23 -14.75 5.67 -19.11
N GLN A 24 -15.33 4.51 -19.38
CA GLN A 24 -15.54 3.48 -18.36
C GLN A 24 -14.21 2.74 -18.12
N TYR A 25 -13.69 2.84 -16.91
CA TYR A 25 -12.51 2.10 -16.49
C TYR A 25 -12.96 0.86 -15.69
N GLN A 26 -12.50 -0.31 -16.11
CA GLN A 26 -12.68 -1.56 -15.36
C GLN A 26 -11.39 -1.88 -14.60
N TYR A 27 -11.52 -2.23 -13.32
CA TYR A 27 -10.46 -2.66 -12.41
C TYR A 27 -10.91 -3.94 -11.70
N GLU A 28 -9.97 -4.83 -11.45
CA GLU A 28 -10.21 -6.08 -10.71
C GLU A 28 -10.09 -5.86 -9.21
N VAL A 29 -9.18 -4.97 -8.78
CA VAL A 29 -8.97 -4.62 -7.39
C VAL A 29 -9.00 -3.11 -7.23
N ILE A 30 -9.78 -2.62 -6.27
CA ILE A 30 -9.80 -1.21 -5.88
C ILE A 30 -9.39 -1.14 -4.41
N VAL A 31 -8.28 -0.45 -4.14
CA VAL A 31 -7.78 -0.20 -2.80
C VAL A 31 -8.10 1.24 -2.42
N VAL A 32 -8.83 1.42 -1.33
CA VAL A 32 -9.23 2.74 -0.83
C VAL A 32 -8.36 3.12 0.36
N GLY A 33 -7.56 4.16 0.18
CA GLY A 33 -6.63 4.71 1.16
C GLY A 33 -5.20 4.23 0.96
N ALA A 34 -4.27 5.17 0.76
CA ALA A 34 -2.84 4.89 0.60
C ALA A 34 -2.06 4.93 1.93
N GLY A 35 -2.61 4.33 2.98
CA GLY A 35 -1.85 4.06 4.21
C GLY A 35 -0.85 2.92 4.00
N HIS A 36 -0.08 2.55 5.04
CA HIS A 36 0.88 1.44 4.97
C HIS A 36 0.25 0.14 4.43
N ALA A 37 -0.91 -0.24 4.96
CA ALA A 37 -1.62 -1.44 4.52
C ALA A 37 -2.14 -1.32 3.07
N GLY A 38 -2.65 -0.15 2.69
CA GLY A 38 -3.17 0.08 1.34
C GLY A 38 -2.08 0.06 0.27
N CYS A 39 -0.89 0.59 0.59
CA CYS A 39 0.26 0.52 -0.32
C CYS A 39 0.67 -0.93 -0.58
N GLU A 40 0.84 -1.74 0.47
CA GLU A 40 1.17 -3.16 0.32
C GLU A 40 0.08 -3.95 -0.42
N ALA A 41 -1.20 -3.69 -0.12
CA ALA A 41 -2.31 -4.34 -0.79
C ALA A 41 -2.36 -4.03 -2.29
N ALA A 42 -2.19 -2.75 -2.66
CA ALA A 42 -2.20 -2.33 -4.06
C ALA A 42 -0.99 -2.89 -4.82
N LEU A 43 0.20 -2.83 -4.23
CA LEU A 43 1.41 -3.39 -4.81
C LEU A 43 1.32 -4.90 -4.98
N ALA A 44 0.81 -5.62 -3.98
CA ALA A 44 0.62 -7.06 -4.06
C ALA A 44 -0.36 -7.43 -5.19
N ALA A 45 -1.52 -6.78 -5.25
CA ALA A 45 -2.51 -7.02 -6.31
C ALA A 45 -1.95 -6.72 -7.71
N ALA A 46 -1.27 -5.59 -7.88
CA ALA A 46 -0.65 -5.21 -9.15
C ALA A 46 0.44 -6.21 -9.57
N ARG A 47 1.31 -6.64 -8.65
CA ARG A 47 2.39 -7.62 -8.92
C ARG A 47 1.87 -9.02 -9.23
N MET A 48 0.67 -9.35 -8.75
CA MET A 48 -0.04 -10.57 -9.11
C MET A 48 -0.72 -10.48 -10.49
N GLY A 49 -0.63 -9.34 -11.17
CA GLY A 49 -1.18 -9.12 -12.51
C GLY A 49 -2.63 -8.62 -12.52
N ALA A 50 -3.21 -8.31 -11.35
CA ALA A 50 -4.57 -7.80 -11.27
C ALA A 50 -4.60 -6.31 -11.61
N LYS A 51 -5.53 -5.89 -12.48
CA LYS A 51 -5.70 -4.48 -12.82
C LYS A 51 -6.19 -3.70 -11.61
N THR A 52 -5.33 -2.88 -11.02
CA THR A 52 -5.47 -2.36 -9.66
C THR A 52 -5.56 -0.84 -9.64
N LEU A 53 -6.55 -0.31 -8.92
CA LEU A 53 -6.69 1.12 -8.65
C LEU A 53 -6.43 1.40 -7.17
N LEU A 54 -5.42 2.21 -6.87
CA LEU A 54 -5.22 2.77 -5.53
C LEU A 54 -5.76 4.21 -5.49
N ILE A 55 -6.74 4.46 -4.63
CA ILE A 55 -7.34 5.77 -4.44
C ILE A 55 -6.90 6.33 -3.09
N THR A 56 -6.46 7.59 -3.06
CA THR A 56 -6.19 8.32 -1.83
C THR A 56 -6.72 9.74 -1.94
N SER A 57 -7.13 10.32 -0.82
CA SER A 57 -7.59 11.71 -0.76
C SER A 57 -6.45 12.72 -0.88
N ASN A 58 -5.24 12.32 -0.48
CA ASN A 58 -4.04 13.14 -0.58
C ASN A 58 -2.81 12.25 -0.86
N ILE A 59 -2.06 12.58 -1.90
CA ILE A 59 -0.84 11.88 -2.29
C ILE A 59 0.32 12.15 -1.33
N ASP A 60 0.36 13.33 -0.70
CA ASP A 60 1.42 13.71 0.25
C ASP A 60 1.34 12.90 1.55
N ASN A 61 0.21 12.23 1.80
CA ASN A 61 -0.02 11.41 2.98
C ASN A 61 0.19 9.91 2.73
N VAL A 62 0.70 9.54 1.55
CA VAL A 62 1.00 8.14 1.21
C VAL A 62 1.99 7.54 2.21
N ALA A 63 1.59 6.43 2.83
CA ALA A 63 2.34 5.72 3.87
C ALA A 63 2.93 6.63 4.96
N LEU A 64 2.22 7.72 5.31
CA LEU A 64 2.64 8.65 6.34
C LEU A 64 2.84 7.93 7.68
N MET A 65 3.88 8.32 8.43
CA MET A 65 4.16 7.85 9.79
C MET A 65 3.66 8.86 10.85
N PRO A 66 2.38 8.86 11.25
CA PRO A 66 1.82 9.88 12.14
C PRO A 66 2.34 9.78 13.58
N CYS A 67 2.58 8.57 14.08
CA CYS A 67 2.98 8.35 15.47
C CYS A 67 4.49 8.56 15.66
N ASN A 68 5.30 7.57 15.27
CA ASN A 68 6.74 7.53 15.48
C ASN A 68 7.48 7.29 14.15
N PRO A 69 8.58 8.01 13.89
CA PRO A 69 9.41 7.81 12.70
C PRO A 69 10.29 6.55 12.83
N SER A 70 9.69 5.39 13.11
CA SER A 70 10.47 4.17 13.26
C SER A 70 9.71 2.92 12.83
N ILE A 71 10.38 2.06 12.07
CA ILE A 71 9.88 0.74 11.68
C ILE A 71 10.62 -0.34 12.47
N GLY A 72 9.91 -1.42 12.79
CA GLY A 72 10.43 -2.56 13.54
C GLY A 72 10.31 -2.42 15.06
N GLY A 73 11.20 -3.10 15.79
CA GLY A 73 11.10 -3.34 17.23
C GLY A 73 10.55 -4.74 17.54
N PRO A 74 10.41 -5.11 18.83
CA PRO A 74 9.89 -6.43 19.21
C PRO A 74 8.53 -6.69 18.56
N GLY A 75 8.35 -7.87 17.97
CA GLY A 75 7.19 -8.21 17.15
C GLY A 75 7.18 -7.53 15.77
N LYS A 76 7.12 -6.19 15.73
CA LYS A 76 7.02 -5.41 14.48
C LYS A 76 8.18 -5.64 13.50
N GLY A 77 9.39 -5.89 14.02
CA GLY A 77 10.57 -6.20 13.21
C GLY A 77 10.45 -7.55 12.51
N HIS A 78 9.80 -8.54 13.13
CA HIS A 78 9.53 -9.82 12.48
C HIS A 78 8.50 -9.64 11.36
N VAL A 79 7.39 -8.97 11.65
CA VAL A 79 6.35 -8.68 10.64
C VAL A 79 6.93 -7.91 9.45
N ALA A 80 7.77 -6.90 9.68
CA ALA A 80 8.42 -6.17 8.58
C ALA A 80 9.30 -7.09 7.70
N ARG A 81 9.99 -8.06 8.30
CA ARG A 81 10.81 -9.05 7.57
C ARG A 81 9.98 -10.13 6.90
N GLU A 82 8.84 -10.49 7.46
CA GLU A 82 7.87 -11.39 6.83
C GLU A 82 7.26 -10.74 5.59
N ILE A 83 6.85 -9.47 5.69
CA ILE A 83 6.38 -8.68 4.54
C ILE A 83 7.44 -8.62 3.44
N ASP A 84 8.70 -8.35 3.80
CA ASP A 84 9.83 -8.35 2.86
C ASP A 84 10.00 -9.71 2.16
N ALA A 85 9.96 -10.80 2.91
CA ALA A 85 10.08 -12.15 2.37
C ALA A 85 8.92 -12.51 1.42
N LEU A 86 7.72 -11.96 1.66
CA LEU A 86 6.56 -12.09 0.77
C LEU A 86 6.62 -11.15 -0.45
N GLY A 87 7.67 -10.33 -0.56
CA GLY A 87 7.85 -9.42 -1.68
C GLY A 87 7.19 -8.05 -1.50
N GLY A 88 6.83 -7.66 -0.28
CA GLY A 88 6.35 -6.33 0.04
C GLY A 88 7.43 -5.25 -0.03
N GLU A 89 7.05 -3.99 0.20
CA GLU A 89 7.96 -2.83 0.06
C GLU A 89 8.35 -2.15 1.36
N MET A 90 7.66 -2.44 2.47
CA MET A 90 7.90 -1.81 3.76
C MET A 90 9.37 -1.86 4.17
N ALA A 91 10.03 -3.02 4.08
CA ALA A 91 11.43 -3.15 4.47
C ALA A 91 12.38 -2.41 3.51
N LYS A 92 12.17 -2.51 2.20
CA LYS A 92 13.01 -1.81 1.21
C LYS A 92 12.90 -0.30 1.34
N ASN A 93 11.70 0.23 1.53
CA ASN A 93 11.49 1.66 1.78
C ASN A 93 12.05 2.10 3.13
N THR A 94 11.98 1.23 4.14
CA THR A 94 12.65 1.45 5.42
C THR A 94 14.14 1.60 5.21
N ASP A 95 14.79 0.68 4.49
CA ASP A 95 16.23 0.71 4.25
C ASP A 95 16.67 1.98 3.51
N ARG A 96 15.94 2.41 2.47
CA ARG A 96 16.22 3.65 1.73
C ARG A 96 16.12 4.91 2.60
N ALA A 97 15.18 4.93 3.54
CA ALA A 97 14.90 6.09 4.39
C ALA A 97 15.52 6.00 5.79
N THR A 98 16.39 5.01 6.05
CA THR A 98 16.95 4.78 7.38
C THR A 98 18.00 5.83 7.74
N ILE A 99 17.79 6.47 8.90
CA ILE A 99 18.77 7.36 9.54
C ILE A 99 19.66 6.56 10.49
N HIS A 100 19.06 5.66 11.26
CA HIS A 100 19.77 4.83 12.24
C HIS A 100 19.06 3.52 12.46
N ILE A 101 19.80 2.41 12.53
CA ILE A 101 19.24 1.08 12.80
C ILE A 101 19.98 0.42 13.96
N ARG A 102 19.24 -0.31 14.79
CA ARG A 102 19.81 -1.12 15.86
C ARG A 102 19.11 -2.46 16.01
N MET A 103 19.88 -3.48 16.39
CA MET A 103 19.34 -4.75 16.84
C MET A 103 18.97 -4.65 18.32
N LEU A 104 17.73 -5.02 18.66
CA LEU A 104 17.24 -5.07 20.04
C LEU A 104 17.37 -6.48 20.60
N ASN A 105 17.36 -6.59 21.94
CA ASN A 105 17.36 -7.86 22.68
C ASN A 105 18.55 -8.78 22.35
N THR A 106 19.69 -8.22 21.98
CA THR A 106 20.89 -8.99 21.57
C THR A 106 21.35 -9.98 22.64
N SER A 107 21.12 -9.71 23.92
CA SER A 107 21.44 -10.59 25.05
C SER A 107 20.48 -11.78 25.28
N LYS A 108 19.33 -11.84 24.58
CA LYS A 108 18.27 -12.85 24.80
C LYS A 108 18.24 -13.97 23.74
N GLY A 109 19.29 -14.04 22.91
CA GLY A 109 19.43 -15.04 21.84
C GLY A 109 18.62 -14.73 20.57
N PRO A 110 18.93 -15.42 19.44
CA PRO A 110 18.43 -15.07 18.10
C PRO A 110 16.91 -15.01 17.97
N ALA A 111 16.19 -15.90 18.64
CA ALA A 111 14.73 -15.95 18.60
C ALA A 111 14.05 -14.69 19.19
N MET A 112 14.76 -13.93 20.02
CA MET A 112 14.24 -12.72 20.66
C MET A 112 14.74 -11.42 20.01
N TRP A 113 15.67 -11.52 19.07
CA TRP A 113 16.26 -10.37 18.38
C TRP A 113 15.22 -9.64 17.55
N ALA A 114 15.32 -8.31 17.49
CA ALA A 114 14.42 -7.52 16.65
C ALA A 114 15.11 -6.26 16.13
N LEU A 115 15.13 -6.09 14.81
CA LEU A 115 15.62 -4.86 14.19
C LEU A 115 14.64 -3.71 14.41
N ARG A 116 15.19 -2.54 14.72
CA ARG A 116 14.43 -1.28 14.80
C ARG A 116 15.22 -0.17 14.11
N ALA A 117 14.59 0.45 13.13
CA ALA A 117 15.15 1.55 12.36
C ALA A 117 14.41 2.86 12.67
N GLN A 118 15.16 3.95 12.79
CA GLN A 118 14.68 5.33 12.79
C GLN A 118 14.74 5.88 11.37
N ILE A 119 13.67 6.53 10.94
CA ILE A 119 13.37 6.77 9.53
C ILE A 119 13.17 8.26 9.26
N ASP A 120 13.69 8.75 8.13
CA ASP A 120 13.27 10.03 7.59
C ASP A 120 11.84 9.88 7.02
N LYS A 121 10.87 10.50 7.69
CA LYS A 121 9.45 10.39 7.31
C LYS A 121 9.18 10.87 5.89
N ARG A 122 9.84 11.94 5.47
CA ARG A 122 9.59 12.55 4.16
C ARG A 122 10.16 11.67 3.07
N LEU A 123 11.39 11.19 3.27
CA LEU A 123 12.02 10.29 2.32
C LEU A 123 11.24 8.97 2.20
N TYR A 124 10.77 8.40 3.30
CA TYR A 124 9.96 7.18 3.25
C TYR A 124 8.67 7.34 2.43
N THR A 125 7.94 8.44 2.63
CA THR A 125 6.75 8.75 1.83
C THR A 125 7.10 8.95 0.36
N GLN A 126 8.17 9.68 0.06
CA GLN A 126 8.63 9.92 -1.32
C GLN A 126 8.99 8.62 -2.04
N GLU A 127 9.74 7.73 -1.38
CA GLU A 127 10.09 6.43 -1.94
C GLU A 127 8.85 5.56 -2.15
N MET A 128 7.89 5.57 -1.23
CA MET A 128 6.65 4.81 -1.41
C MET A 128 5.81 5.33 -2.58
N ILE A 129 5.68 6.64 -2.73
CA ILE A 129 5.02 7.25 -3.89
C ILE A 129 5.72 6.85 -5.19
N HIS A 130 7.05 6.95 -5.22
CA HIS A 130 7.84 6.57 -6.39
C HIS A 130 7.59 5.12 -6.78
N VAL A 131 7.70 4.18 -5.83
CA VAL A 131 7.48 2.75 -6.06
C VAL A 131 6.05 2.47 -6.57
N LEU A 132 5.04 3.11 -5.99
CA LEU A 132 3.65 2.98 -6.44
C LEU A 132 3.44 3.50 -7.86
N GLN A 133 4.09 4.61 -8.23
CA GLN A 133 3.94 5.24 -9.54
C GLN A 133 4.61 4.46 -10.67
N ILE A 134 5.73 3.79 -10.38
CA ILE A 134 6.47 3.00 -11.39
C ILE A 134 6.01 1.54 -11.46
N GLN A 135 5.16 1.09 -10.54
CA GLN A 135 4.66 -0.28 -10.54
C GLN A 135 3.76 -0.48 -11.77
N GLU A 136 4.15 -1.43 -12.64
CA GLU A 136 3.37 -1.79 -13.82
C GLU A 136 2.01 -2.37 -13.41
N ASN A 137 0.99 -1.94 -14.16
CA ASN A 137 -0.41 -2.38 -14.07
C ASN A 137 -1.19 -2.04 -15.34
#